data_AF-A0A377K933-F1
#
_entry.id   AF-A0A377K933-F1
#
_cell.length_a   1.000
_cell.length_b   1.000
_cell.length_c   1.000
_cell.angle_alpha   90.00
_cell.angle_beta   90.00
_cell.angle_gamma   90.00
#
_symmetry.space_group_name_H-M   'P 1'
#
loop_
_entity.id
_entity.type
_entity.pdbx_description
1 polymer ?
#
loop_
_entity_poly.entity_id
_entity_poly.type
_entity_poly.pdbx_seq_one_letter_code
_entity_poly.pdbx_strand_id
1 'polypeptide(L)'
;MFMWTDAIERGPEMTALRDGVRGKDKLDVPIKMIWNYAGNCLINQHSEINRTHEILLDDKKCELIVVIDCHMTSSAKYADILLPDCTASEQMDFALDASCGNMSYVIFNDQVIKPRFECKTIYEMTSETGKTSWRRTTVY
;
A
#
# COMPACT_ATOMS: atom_id res chain seq x y z
N MET A 1 10.34 4.15 8.39
CA MET A 1 9.97 3.96 6.97
C MET A 1 10.84 2.95 6.26
N PHE A 2 12.17 2.92 6.43
CA PHE A 2 13.04 2.09 5.57
C PHE A 2 13.14 0.59 5.95
N MET A 3 12.84 0.20 7.19
CA MET A 3 13.07 -1.17 7.69
C MET A 3 12.14 -2.26 7.13
N TRP A 4 11.16 -1.93 6.28
CA TRP A 4 10.24 -2.94 5.74
C TRP A 4 10.95 -3.91 4.78
N THR A 5 11.99 -3.45 4.07
CA THR A 5 12.82 -4.32 3.22
C THR A 5 13.58 -5.36 4.06
N ASP A 6 14.07 -4.95 5.23
CA ASP A 6 14.69 -5.86 6.21
C ASP A 6 13.68 -6.84 6.81
N ALA A 7 12.43 -6.41 7.00
CA ALA A 7 11.37 -7.30 7.48
C ALA A 7 11.02 -8.39 6.47
N ILE A 8 11.25 -8.16 5.17
CA ILE A 8 11.12 -9.16 4.11
C ILE A 8 12.37 -10.06 4.06
N GLU A 9 13.57 -9.49 4.14
CA GLU A 9 14.81 -10.24 3.93
C GLU A 9 15.28 -11.01 5.16
N ARG A 10 15.21 -10.40 6.34
CA ARG A 10 15.76 -10.91 7.61
C ARG A 10 14.76 -10.84 8.77
N GLY A 11 13.46 -10.92 8.48
CA GLY A 11 12.39 -10.80 9.48
C GLY A 11 12.67 -11.54 10.80
N PRO A 12 12.99 -12.86 10.78
CA PRO A 12 13.26 -13.64 12.00
C PRO A 12 14.44 -13.17 12.88
N GLU A 13 15.29 -12.29 12.35
CA GLU A 13 16.40 -11.68 13.07
C GLU A 13 16.03 -10.32 13.67
N MET A 14 14.90 -9.72 13.28
CA MET A 14 14.46 -8.42 13.79
C MET A 14 13.92 -8.56 15.21
N THR A 15 14.45 -7.79 16.14
CA THR A 15 14.13 -7.89 17.58
C THR A 15 13.48 -6.63 18.13
N ALA A 16 12.85 -6.74 19.30
CA ALA A 16 12.28 -5.60 20.02
C ALA A 16 13.35 -4.55 20.37
N LEU A 17 14.53 -4.99 20.79
CA LEU A 17 15.60 -4.10 21.26
C LEU A 17 16.36 -3.40 20.12
N ARG A 18 16.64 -4.11 19.02
CA ARG A 18 17.44 -3.57 17.90
C ARG A 18 16.59 -2.91 16.83
N ASP A 19 15.44 -3.49 16.52
CA ASP A 19 14.66 -3.16 15.31
C ASP A 19 13.27 -2.58 15.63
N GLY A 20 12.90 -2.49 16.92
CA GLY A 20 11.66 -1.87 17.38
C GLY A 20 10.40 -2.72 17.19
N VAL A 21 10.54 -4.05 17.12
CA VAL A 21 9.40 -4.98 17.12
C VAL A 21 8.54 -4.75 18.37
N ARG A 22 7.22 -4.64 18.20
CA ARG A 22 6.25 -4.39 19.27
C ARG A 22 5.38 -5.62 19.52
N GLY A 23 5.04 -5.86 20.80
CA GLY A 23 4.16 -6.96 21.21
C GLY A 23 4.82 -8.35 21.25
N LYS A 24 6.09 -8.48 20.83
CA LYS A 24 6.89 -9.70 20.91
C LYS A 24 8.39 -9.38 20.91
N ASP A 25 9.23 -10.30 21.36
CA ASP A 25 10.70 -10.15 21.39
C ASP A 25 11.34 -10.08 20.00
N LYS A 26 10.72 -10.72 18.99
CA LYS A 26 11.16 -10.73 17.59
C LYS A 26 10.03 -11.07 16.63
N LEU A 27 10.22 -10.82 15.33
CA LEU A 27 9.32 -11.37 14.31
C LEU A 27 9.56 -12.88 14.16
N ASP A 28 8.51 -13.67 13.99
CA ASP A 28 8.65 -15.12 13.78
C ASP A 28 8.90 -15.48 12.33
N VAL A 29 8.31 -14.70 11.43
CA VAL A 29 8.33 -14.91 9.99
C VAL A 29 8.58 -13.58 9.28
N PRO A 30 9.19 -13.59 8.09
CA PRO A 30 9.30 -12.39 7.27
C PRO A 30 7.94 -11.88 6.79
N ILE A 31 7.88 -10.59 6.42
CA ILE A 31 6.74 -10.05 5.68
C ILE A 31 6.73 -10.66 4.29
N LYS A 32 5.59 -11.25 3.91
CA LYS A 32 5.39 -11.87 2.59
C LYS A 32 4.45 -11.11 1.68
N MET A 33 3.64 -10.21 2.24
CA MET A 33 2.65 -9.45 1.50
C MET A 33 2.81 -7.96 1.75
N ILE A 34 2.71 -7.17 0.69
CA ILE A 34 2.64 -5.71 0.73
C ILE A 34 1.29 -5.26 0.21
N TRP A 35 0.64 -4.37 0.97
CA TRP A 35 -0.50 -3.59 0.52
C TRP A 35 -0.08 -2.13 0.40
N ASN A 36 0.10 -1.65 -0.82
CA ASN A 36 0.57 -0.30 -1.11
C ASN A 36 -0.57 0.55 -1.68
N TYR A 37 -1.12 1.45 -0.86
CA TYR A 37 -2.18 2.38 -1.26
C TYR A 37 -1.62 3.79 -1.45
N ALA A 38 -1.86 4.39 -2.62
CA ALA A 38 -1.52 5.78 -2.95
C ALA A 38 -0.07 6.17 -2.55
N GLY A 39 0.85 5.21 -2.66
CA GLY A 39 2.18 5.29 -2.08
C GLY A 39 3.27 5.02 -3.10
N ASN A 40 4.34 5.82 -3.05
CA ASN A 40 5.55 5.56 -3.83
C ASN A 40 6.77 5.13 -3.01
N CYS A 41 6.51 4.67 -1.79
CA CYS A 41 7.52 4.24 -0.83
C CYS A 41 8.18 2.90 -1.16
N LEU A 42 7.66 2.15 -2.14
CA LEU A 42 8.29 0.91 -2.59
C LEU A 42 9.60 1.19 -3.34
N ILE A 43 9.67 2.27 -4.11
CA ILE A 43 10.87 2.56 -4.90
C ILE A 43 11.30 4.02 -4.85
N ASN A 44 10.50 4.98 -5.34
CA ASN A 44 11.02 6.33 -5.59
C ASN A 44 11.22 7.18 -4.31
N GLN A 45 10.56 6.81 -3.22
CA GLN A 45 10.70 7.42 -1.89
C GLN A 45 11.52 6.53 -0.93
N HIS A 46 12.16 5.47 -1.45
CA HIS A 46 13.05 4.61 -0.70
C HIS A 46 14.52 4.95 -0.98
N SER A 47 15.40 4.84 0.02
CA SER A 47 16.85 4.89 -0.15
C SER A 47 17.34 3.53 -0.64
N GLU A 48 18.45 3.45 -1.37
CA GLU A 48 18.95 2.17 -1.91
C GLU A 48 17.93 1.47 -2.82
N ILE A 49 17.45 2.20 -3.84
CA ILE A 49 16.44 1.71 -4.79
C ILE A 49 16.89 0.44 -5.52
N ASN A 50 18.18 0.28 -5.79
CA ASN A 50 18.71 -0.91 -6.48
C ASN A 50 18.59 -2.15 -5.60
N ARG A 51 18.93 -2.07 -4.30
CA ARG A 51 18.70 -3.19 -3.38
C ARG A 51 17.22 -3.52 -3.28
N THR A 52 16.38 -2.49 -3.21
CA THR A 52 14.93 -2.68 -3.08
C THR A 52 14.32 -3.33 -4.31
N HIS A 53 14.80 -2.96 -5.50
CA HIS A 53 14.44 -3.59 -6.77
C HIS A 53 14.72 -5.11 -6.73
N GLU A 54 15.92 -5.52 -6.30
CA GLU A 54 16.27 -6.95 -6.18
C GLU A 54 15.37 -7.70 -5.18
N ILE A 55 14.99 -7.06 -4.07
CA ILE A 55 14.09 -7.67 -3.08
C ILE A 55 12.67 -7.83 -3.63
N LEU A 56 12.17 -6.82 -4.36
CA LEU A 56 10.81 -6.81 -4.90
C LEU A 56 10.63 -7.72 -6.13
N LEU A 57 11.70 -8.08 -6.84
CA LEU A 57 11.66 -9.04 -7.95
C LEU A 57 11.77 -10.51 -7.51
N ASP A 58 12.05 -10.77 -6.23
CA ASP A 58 12.15 -12.12 -5.71
C ASP A 58 10.80 -12.58 -5.14
N ASP A 59 10.03 -13.30 -5.96
CA ASP A 59 8.71 -13.86 -5.62
C ASP A 59 8.75 -14.84 -4.43
N LYS A 60 9.94 -15.32 -4.02
CA LYS A 60 10.09 -16.14 -2.81
C LYS A 60 10.27 -15.30 -1.56
N LYS A 61 10.67 -14.05 -1.68
CA LYS A 61 10.80 -13.09 -0.58
C LYS A 61 9.48 -12.38 -0.36
N CYS A 62 9.05 -11.54 -1.31
CA CYS A 62 7.76 -10.86 -1.28
C CYS A 62 6.82 -11.57 -2.24
N GLU A 63 5.90 -12.37 -1.68
CA GLU A 63 5.07 -13.32 -2.44
C GLU A 63 3.81 -12.67 -3.02
N LEU A 64 3.43 -11.48 -2.53
CA LEU A 64 2.26 -10.75 -3.03
C LEU A 64 2.38 -9.24 -2.79
N ILE A 65 2.30 -8.46 -3.85
CA ILE A 65 2.28 -7.00 -3.84
C ILE A 65 0.97 -6.53 -4.48
N VAL A 66 0.08 -6.01 -3.63
CA VAL A 66 -1.13 -5.33 -4.09
C VAL A 66 -0.86 -3.83 -4.11
N VAL A 67 -1.05 -3.20 -5.27
CA VAL A 67 -0.94 -1.74 -5.42
C VAL A 67 -2.27 -1.16 -5.81
N ILE A 68 -2.66 -0.09 -5.12
CA ILE A 68 -3.86 0.68 -5.41
C ILE A 68 -3.43 2.12 -5.66
N ASP A 69 -3.61 2.58 -6.89
CA ASP A 69 -3.14 3.88 -7.35
C ASP A 69 -4.04 4.39 -8.48
N CYS A 70 -4.13 5.71 -8.60
CA CYS A 70 -4.84 6.37 -9.71
C CYS A 70 -3.95 6.52 -10.95
N HIS A 71 -2.63 6.32 -10.81
CA HIS A 71 -1.66 6.40 -11.89
C HIS A 71 -0.74 5.19 -11.94
N MET A 72 -0.17 4.94 -13.13
CA MET A 72 0.84 3.92 -13.32
C MET A 72 2.22 4.40 -12.82
N THR A 73 2.35 4.51 -11.49
CA THR A 73 3.56 4.99 -10.82
C THR A 73 4.71 3.97 -10.88
N SER A 74 5.94 4.41 -10.54
CA SER A 74 7.10 3.51 -10.50
C SER A 74 6.91 2.36 -9.49
N SER A 75 6.17 2.60 -8.40
CA SER A 75 5.88 1.56 -7.40
C SER A 75 4.82 0.59 -7.89
N ALA A 76 3.82 1.09 -8.62
CA ALA A 76 2.77 0.26 -9.20
C ALA A 76 3.28 -0.71 -10.28
N LYS A 77 4.47 -0.48 -10.86
CA LYS A 77 5.11 -1.44 -11.79
C LYS A 77 5.57 -2.74 -11.14
N TYR A 78 5.69 -2.78 -9.81
CA TYR A 78 6.04 -3.98 -9.05
C TYR A 78 4.81 -4.74 -8.53
N ALA A 79 3.60 -4.32 -8.91
CA ALA A 79 2.38 -4.93 -8.43
C ALA A 79 2.15 -6.30 -9.08
N ASP A 80 1.82 -7.30 -8.28
CA ASP A 80 1.20 -8.54 -8.75
C ASP A 80 -0.28 -8.31 -9.07
N ILE A 81 -0.93 -7.49 -8.24
CA ILE A 81 -2.31 -7.05 -8.42
C ILE A 81 -2.35 -5.53 -8.38
N LEU A 82 -2.78 -4.93 -9.49
CA LEU A 82 -3.00 -3.50 -9.61
C LEU A 82 -4.50 -3.21 -9.59
N LEU A 83 -4.96 -2.41 -8.64
CA LEU A 83 -6.35 -1.95 -8.56
C LEU A 83 -6.42 -0.45 -8.88
N PRO A 84 -7.17 -0.04 -9.92
CA PRO A 84 -7.23 1.36 -10.35
C PRO A 84 -8.15 2.19 -9.43
N ASP A 85 -7.58 3.14 -8.70
CA ASP A 85 -8.34 4.05 -7.82
C ASP A 85 -8.85 5.29 -8.57
N CYS A 86 -9.82 5.96 -7.96
CA CYS A 86 -10.33 7.25 -8.41
C CYS A 86 -9.36 8.39 -8.06
N THR A 87 -9.21 9.36 -8.95
CA THR A 87 -8.59 10.65 -8.65
C THR A 87 -9.48 11.48 -7.72
N ALA A 88 -8.92 12.54 -7.11
CA ALA A 88 -9.66 13.43 -6.22
C ALA A 88 -10.91 14.05 -6.88
N SER A 89 -10.88 14.31 -8.19
CA SER A 89 -12.03 14.86 -8.92
C SER A 89 -13.15 13.85 -9.19
N GLU A 90 -12.85 12.55 -9.07
CA GLU A 90 -13.75 11.44 -9.37
C GLU A 90 -14.48 10.90 -8.13
N GLN A 91 -14.17 11.40 -6.93
CA GLN A 91 -14.76 10.93 -5.68
C GLN A 91 -15.08 12.08 -4.72
N MET A 92 -16.01 11.83 -3.80
CA MET A 92 -16.35 12.78 -2.74
C MET A 92 -15.42 12.57 -1.55
N ASP A 93 -14.86 13.65 -1.00
CA ASP A 93 -13.97 13.57 0.16
C ASP A 93 -14.00 14.84 1.01
N PHE A 94 -13.51 14.75 2.24
CA PHE A 94 -13.21 15.88 3.11
C PHE A 94 -11.70 16.13 3.13
N ALA A 95 -11.25 17.23 2.53
CA ALA A 95 -9.86 17.63 2.56
C ALA A 95 -9.56 18.64 3.67
N LEU A 96 -8.36 18.52 4.23
CA LEU A 96 -7.77 19.56 5.07
C LEU A 96 -7.03 20.56 4.17
N ASP A 97 -7.18 21.86 4.42
CA ASP A 97 -6.49 22.91 3.65
C ASP A 97 -4.96 22.82 3.75
N ALA A 98 -4.44 22.58 4.97
CA ALA A 98 -3.01 22.45 5.21
C ALA A 98 -2.71 21.65 6.48
N SER A 99 -1.51 21.06 6.52
CA SER A 99 -0.89 20.59 7.76
C SER A 99 -0.16 21.77 8.42
N CYS A 100 -0.56 22.13 9.65
CA CYS A 100 0.00 23.26 10.42
C CYS A 100 -0.41 24.69 9.96
N GLY A 101 -1.59 24.86 9.35
CA GLY A 101 -2.14 26.18 9.06
C GLY A 101 -2.57 26.92 10.33
N ASN A 102 -2.54 28.27 10.30
CA ASN A 102 -2.96 29.12 11.43
C ASN A 102 -4.46 29.02 11.75
N MET A 103 -5.27 28.49 10.83
CA MET A 103 -6.71 28.33 10.96
C MET A 103 -7.10 26.92 10.54
N SER A 104 -7.89 26.24 11.36
CA SER A 104 -8.41 24.91 11.04
C SER A 104 -9.77 25.02 10.37
N TYR A 105 -9.89 24.47 9.17
CA TYR A 105 -11.16 24.29 8.47
C TYR A 105 -11.08 23.05 7.60
N VAL A 106 -12.25 22.55 7.20
CA VAL A 106 -12.42 21.37 6.36
C VAL A 106 -13.09 21.80 5.07
N ILE A 107 -12.57 21.33 3.94
CA ILE A 107 -13.13 21.55 2.62
C ILE A 107 -13.88 20.29 2.23
N PHE A 108 -15.16 20.43 1.90
CA PHE A 108 -15.93 19.36 1.29
C PHE A 108 -15.70 19.39 -0.22
N ASN A 109 -15.07 18.34 -0.74
CA ASN A 109 -14.83 18.15 -2.16
C ASN A 109 -15.96 17.30 -2.73
N ASP A 110 -16.89 17.95 -3.42
CA ASP A 110 -17.93 17.22 -4.15
C ASP A 110 -17.36 16.58 -5.42
N GLN A 111 -17.98 15.49 -5.87
CA GLN A 111 -17.55 14.77 -7.06
C GLN A 111 -17.78 15.62 -8.31
N VAL A 112 -16.70 15.96 -9.02
CA VAL A 112 -16.76 16.81 -10.22
C VAL A 112 -17.08 16.00 -11.48
N ILE A 113 -16.51 14.80 -11.57
CA ILE A 113 -16.71 13.87 -12.69
C ILE A 113 -16.96 12.46 -12.17
N LYS A 114 -17.58 11.60 -12.99
CA LYS A 114 -17.76 10.18 -12.64
C LYS A 114 -16.42 9.43 -12.78
N PRO A 115 -16.19 8.35 -12.00
CA PRO A 115 -15.04 7.48 -12.17
C PRO A 115 -14.91 7.02 -13.62
N ARG A 116 -13.70 7.11 -14.15
CA ARG A 116 -13.40 6.73 -15.53
C ARG A 116 -13.09 5.24 -15.61
N PHE A 117 -13.45 4.64 -16.74
CA PHE A 117 -13.14 3.23 -17.04
C PHE A 117 -13.66 2.28 -15.96
N GLU A 118 -12.79 1.42 -15.44
CA GLU A 118 -13.06 0.46 -14.37
C GLU A 118 -12.55 0.94 -13.01
N CYS A 119 -12.20 2.24 -12.89
CA CYS A 119 -11.76 2.80 -11.62
C CYS A 119 -12.90 2.74 -10.60
N LYS A 120 -12.55 2.29 -9.39
CA LYS A 120 -13.45 2.29 -8.23
C LYS A 120 -12.81 3.11 -7.12
N THR A 121 -13.61 3.62 -6.19
CA THR A 121 -13.04 4.26 -5.01
C THR A 121 -12.47 3.20 -4.07
N ILE A 122 -11.44 3.53 -3.29
CA ILE A 122 -10.91 2.63 -2.25
C ILE A 122 -12.02 2.11 -1.30
N TYR A 123 -13.02 2.94 -1.00
CA TYR A 123 -14.15 2.54 -0.15
C TYR A 123 -15.01 1.46 -0.82
N GLU A 124 -15.31 1.61 -2.10
CA GLU A 124 -16.04 0.60 -2.87
C GLU A 124 -15.25 -0.71 -2.95
N MET A 125 -13.97 -0.63 -3.33
CA MET A 125 -13.09 -1.81 -3.44
C MET A 125 -13.01 -2.59 -2.13
N THR A 126 -12.75 -1.90 -1.01
CA THR A 126 -12.64 -2.52 0.31
C THR A 126 -13.98 -3.06 0.81
N SER A 127 -15.09 -2.39 0.48
CA SER A 127 -16.44 -2.88 0.79
C SER A 127 -16.79 -4.16 0.03
N GLU A 128 -16.45 -4.26 -1.26
CA GLU A 128 -16.64 -5.48 -2.07
C GLU A 128 -15.76 -6.62 -1.57
N THR A 129 -14.51 -6.30 -1.25
CA THR A 129 -13.52 -7.23 -0.68
C THR A 129 -13.98 -7.75 0.69
N GLY A 130 -14.57 -6.90 1.53
CA GLY A 130 -15.09 -7.29 2.84
C GLY A 130 -16.36 -8.16 2.79
N LYS A 131 -17.20 -7.98 1.76
CA LYS A 131 -18.40 -8.81 1.53
C LYS A 131 -18.04 -10.20 1.00
N THR A 132 -17.00 -10.27 0.17
CA THR A 132 -16.50 -11.53 -0.36
C THR A 132 -15.57 -12.14 0.69
N SER A 133 -16.11 -12.98 1.59
CA SER A 133 -15.26 -13.77 2.50
C SER A 133 -14.21 -14.49 1.64
N TRP A 134 -12.94 -14.16 1.84
CA TRP A 134 -11.80 -14.84 1.20
C TRP A 134 -11.69 -16.28 1.72
N ARG A 135 -12.68 -17.12 1.37
CA ARG A 135 -12.49 -18.56 1.39
C ARG A 135 -11.66 -18.87 0.16
N ARG A 136 -10.48 -19.43 0.39
CA ARG A 136 -9.63 -20.06 -0.62
C ARG A 136 -10.53 -21.01 -1.44
N THR A 137 -11.05 -20.54 -2.57
CA THR A 137 -11.58 -21.44 -3.59
C THR A 137 -10.36 -22.03 -4.25
N THR A 138 -9.88 -23.16 -3.72
CA THR A 138 -8.95 -24.01 -4.43
C THR A 138 -9.68 -24.49 -5.67
N VAL A 139 -9.43 -23.84 -6.81
CA VAL A 139 -9.80 -24.37 -8.12
C VAL A 139 -8.75 -25.43 -8.42
N TYR A 140 -9.18 -26.69 -8.39
CA TYR A 140 -8.42 -27.83 -8.90
C TYR A 140 -8.42 -27.83 -10.43
#